data_AF-A0A950DME4-F1
#
_entry.id   AF-A0A950DME4-F1
#
_cell.length_a   1.000
_cell.length_b   1.000
_cell.length_c   1.000
_cell.angle_alpha   90.00
_cell.angle_beta   90.00
_cell.angle_gamma   90.00
#
_symmetry.space_group_name_H-M   'P 1'
#
loop_
_entity.id
_entity.type
_entity.pdbx_description
1 polymer ?
#
loop_
_entity_poly.entity_id
_entity_poly.type
_entity_poly.pdbx_seq_one_letter_code
_entity_poly.pdbx_strand_id
1 'polypeptide(L)'
;MAEFGPSAICSLEEGRGRTMFKTILAGIFLLAMALPLQAAEQLKPYRVLIVISDQWKDPRSFLVSGNGEFQTLVTMFKSWGIPFDILRLDQTLMDPSHFADFAGHARYGAILWDAPGDISVADQALVVDAVQKLHISLIAIGDRIHQPAIQNLLGIQFKNAHMNSAHPMVRGDSFVLRGLGPDLRQNGPDIISMQREQVTVTDAKVLADAGGMAQVTEREVNPSTRAIWIGGDPDQMLLYQDMRTALRQAVTEAIGYSLTKSWTKTIILTMDDIGNAQNSWLEHWHYPELSEEQIRHSIIAPLQAHHAILSLNIVPGFVDDAKHQIVPTWQQRFTDGFGTKQDYVSTKKGLDEGLKLGVLEIESHGWTHMQPDLTSPPGPWWGSPLMDERAEVGWYREFYDVRRNREVPAAEQKFHMEQSADWIKNEFGQLPLQFSTGGNGISRSPDNNTWRIAAEAGYGYYGGYLGHDLAVEGRADSTADF
;
A
#
# COMPACT_ATOMS: atom_id res chain seq x y z
N MET A 1 -10.85 -86.07 23.54
CA MET A 1 -9.50 -86.18 24.13
C MET A 1 -9.27 -84.86 24.85
N ALA A 2 -9.46 -84.80 26.16
CA ALA A 2 -8.42 -85.05 27.18
C ALA A 2 -7.25 -84.05 27.00
N GLU A 3 -6.84 -83.19 27.93
CA GLU A 3 -6.89 -83.26 29.40
C GLU A 3 -6.34 -81.96 30.08
N PHE A 4 -6.82 -81.69 31.31
CA PHE A 4 -6.22 -81.04 32.51
C PHE A 4 -5.76 -79.56 32.61
N GLY A 5 -6.29 -78.86 33.65
CA GLY A 5 -5.78 -77.61 34.29
C GLY A 5 -4.67 -77.89 35.34
N PRO A 6 -4.48 -77.14 36.47
CA PRO A 6 -5.17 -75.94 37.03
C PRO A 6 -4.24 -74.87 37.72
N SER A 7 -4.85 -73.94 38.50
CA SER A 7 -4.34 -73.08 39.63
C SER A 7 -4.38 -71.55 39.33
N ALA A 8 -5.14 -70.68 40.03
CA ALA A 8 -5.32 -70.33 41.45
C ALA A 8 -4.33 -69.25 41.96
N ILE A 9 -4.86 -68.26 42.72
CA ILE A 9 -4.20 -67.15 43.46
C ILE A 9 -4.01 -65.88 42.57
N CYS A 10 -4.41 -64.63 42.89
CA CYS A 10 -4.78 -63.95 44.13
C CYS A 10 -5.72 -62.75 43.81
N SER A 11 -6.75 -62.56 44.62
CA SER A 11 -7.52 -61.32 44.78
C SER A 11 -6.86 -60.42 45.81
N LEU A 12 -6.82 -59.10 45.56
CA LEU A 12 -6.89 -57.96 46.52
C LEU A 12 -6.01 -56.80 46.02
N GLU A 13 -6.56 -55.83 45.27
CA GLU A 13 -6.04 -54.43 45.28
C GLU A 13 -6.92 -53.36 44.57
N GLU A 14 -8.23 -53.54 44.41
CA GLU A 14 -9.06 -52.56 43.65
C GLU A 14 -9.63 -51.36 44.46
N GLY A 15 -9.36 -51.26 45.76
CA GLY A 15 -10.05 -50.29 46.63
C GLY A 15 -9.38 -48.92 46.82
N ARG A 16 -8.05 -48.81 46.67
CA ARG A 16 -7.31 -47.59 47.08
C ARG A 16 -7.03 -46.59 45.97
N GLY A 17 -6.93 -47.04 44.72
CA GLY A 17 -6.63 -46.16 43.57
C GLY A 17 -7.77 -45.22 43.17
N ARG A 18 -9.04 -45.65 43.31
CA ARG A 18 -10.21 -44.86 42.89
C ARG A 18 -10.49 -43.63 43.77
N THR A 19 -10.13 -43.68 45.05
CA THR A 19 -10.35 -42.56 45.98
C THR A 19 -9.28 -41.49 45.79
N MET A 20 -8.01 -41.87 45.57
CA MET A 20 -6.92 -40.94 45.32
C MET A 20 -7.08 -40.21 43.98
N PHE A 21 -7.58 -40.89 42.94
CA PHE A 21 -7.84 -40.29 41.63
C PHE A 21 -8.96 -39.22 41.67
N LYS A 22 -9.99 -39.42 42.50
CA LYS A 22 -11.07 -38.44 42.69
C LYS A 22 -10.60 -37.20 43.45
N THR A 23 -9.73 -37.35 44.44
CA THR A 23 -9.17 -36.22 45.20
C THR A 23 -8.20 -35.39 44.35
N ILE A 24 -7.40 -36.04 43.48
CA ILE A 24 -6.51 -35.35 42.54
C ILE A 24 -7.33 -34.60 41.48
N LEU A 25 -8.39 -35.21 40.93
CA LEU A 25 -9.28 -34.50 39.99
C LEU A 25 -9.99 -33.32 40.64
N ALA A 26 -10.48 -33.46 41.88
CA ALA A 26 -11.13 -32.37 42.61
C ALA A 26 -10.14 -31.22 42.92
N GLY A 27 -8.88 -31.55 43.25
CA GLY A 27 -7.81 -30.58 43.45
C GLY A 27 -7.46 -29.82 42.16
N ILE A 28 -7.41 -30.50 41.01
CA ILE A 28 -7.18 -29.86 39.70
C ILE A 28 -8.35 -28.97 39.29
N PHE A 29 -9.60 -29.37 39.58
CA PHE A 29 -10.79 -28.56 39.31
C PHE A 29 -10.86 -27.30 40.18
N LEU A 30 -10.45 -27.41 41.45
CA LEU A 30 -10.32 -26.26 42.36
C LEU A 30 -9.15 -25.34 41.97
N LEU A 31 -8.05 -25.88 41.46
CA LEU A 31 -6.92 -25.08 40.94
C LEU A 31 -7.30 -24.33 39.65
N ALA A 32 -8.11 -24.95 38.78
CA ALA A 32 -8.62 -24.33 37.56
C ALA A 32 -9.66 -23.22 37.82
N MET A 33 -10.38 -23.27 38.95
CA MET A 33 -11.28 -22.19 39.39
C MET A 33 -10.58 -21.09 40.20
N ALA A 34 -9.36 -21.35 40.71
CA ALA A 34 -8.55 -20.38 41.45
C ALA A 34 -7.53 -19.63 40.60
N LEU A 35 -7.32 -20.05 39.34
CA LEU A 35 -6.68 -19.21 38.35
C LEU A 35 -7.68 -18.08 38.03
N PRO A 36 -7.31 -16.80 38.21
CA PRO A 36 -8.09 -15.76 37.58
C PRO A 36 -8.12 -16.13 36.10
N LEU A 37 -9.31 -16.34 35.52
CA LEU A 37 -9.51 -15.97 34.14
C LEU A 37 -9.15 -14.48 34.12
N GLN A 38 -7.87 -14.16 33.92
CA GLN A 38 -7.48 -12.88 33.36
C GLN A 38 -8.29 -12.85 32.07
N ALA A 39 -9.37 -12.06 32.09
CA ALA A 39 -10.11 -11.74 30.89
C ALA A 39 -9.04 -11.42 29.85
N ALA A 40 -9.00 -12.21 28.77
CA ALA A 40 -8.06 -11.96 27.69
C ALA A 40 -8.23 -10.48 27.36
N GLU A 41 -7.18 -9.70 27.58
CA GLU A 41 -7.22 -8.26 27.40
C GLU A 41 -7.74 -8.02 25.98
N GLN A 42 -8.90 -7.38 25.86
CA GLN A 42 -9.57 -7.28 24.58
C GLN A 42 -8.66 -6.53 23.62
N LEU A 43 -8.18 -7.23 22.60
CA LEU A 43 -7.30 -6.63 21.60
C LEU A 43 -8.02 -5.43 20.98
N LYS A 44 -7.32 -4.30 20.91
CA LYS A 44 -7.83 -3.14 20.19
C LYS A 44 -8.09 -3.48 18.73
N PRO A 45 -9.03 -2.78 18.07
CA PRO A 45 -9.20 -2.92 16.63
C PRO A 45 -7.89 -2.62 15.88
N TYR A 46 -7.50 -3.49 14.94
CA TYR A 46 -6.37 -3.24 14.03
C TYR A 46 -6.82 -2.28 12.90
N ARG A 47 -7.14 -1.05 13.28
CA ARG A 47 -7.57 0.00 12.35
C ARG A 47 -7.25 1.38 12.93
N VAL A 48 -6.88 2.31 12.05
CA VAL A 48 -6.58 3.69 12.41
C VAL A 48 -7.61 4.65 11.80
N LEU A 49 -8.04 5.64 12.56
CA LEU A 49 -8.77 6.79 12.01
C LEU A 49 -7.76 7.90 11.70
N ILE A 50 -7.60 8.25 10.43
CA ILE A 50 -6.79 9.39 10.01
C ILE A 50 -7.71 10.61 9.95
N VAL A 51 -7.43 11.63 10.76
CA VAL A 51 -8.23 12.86 10.82
C VAL A 51 -7.46 13.97 10.11
N ILE A 52 -8.09 14.53 9.07
CA ILE A 52 -7.55 15.62 8.24
C ILE A 52 -8.57 16.74 8.09
N SER A 53 -8.14 17.86 7.52
CA SER A 53 -9.01 18.95 7.09
C SER A 53 -9.02 19.01 5.55
N ASP A 54 -8.59 20.12 4.97
CA ASP A 54 -8.67 20.39 3.53
C ASP A 54 -7.51 19.81 2.71
N GLN A 55 -6.63 18.97 3.28
CA GLN A 55 -5.50 18.39 2.54
C GLN A 55 -5.93 17.56 1.34
N TRP A 56 -7.09 16.89 1.41
CA TRP A 56 -7.60 16.06 0.32
C TRP A 56 -8.32 16.91 -0.72
N LYS A 57 -7.64 17.22 -1.83
CA LYS A 57 -8.13 18.17 -2.85
C LYS A 57 -9.24 17.62 -3.76
N ASP A 58 -9.43 16.30 -3.83
CA ASP A 58 -10.55 15.72 -4.59
C ASP A 58 -11.86 15.92 -3.82
N PRO A 59 -12.84 16.67 -4.36
CA PRO A 59 -14.13 16.85 -3.72
C PRO A 59 -14.95 15.56 -3.62
N ARG A 60 -14.63 14.54 -4.42
CA ARG A 60 -15.31 13.23 -4.38
C ARG A 60 -14.75 12.29 -3.31
N SER A 61 -13.69 12.68 -2.61
CA SER A 61 -13.01 11.86 -1.59
C SER A 61 -12.61 10.48 -2.12
N PHE A 62 -12.11 10.43 -3.35
CA PHE A 62 -11.66 9.18 -3.97
C PHE A 62 -10.20 9.23 -4.41
N LEU A 63 -9.76 10.28 -5.08
CA LEU A 63 -8.38 10.40 -5.59
C LEU A 63 -7.50 11.20 -4.62
N VAL A 64 -6.48 10.56 -4.06
CA VAL A 64 -5.42 11.19 -3.29
C VAL A 64 -4.24 11.50 -4.21
N SER A 65 -4.00 12.78 -4.49
CA SER A 65 -2.98 13.27 -5.43
C SER A 65 -2.44 14.64 -5.00
N GLY A 66 -1.27 15.04 -5.52
CA GLY A 66 -0.68 16.38 -5.30
C GLY A 66 0.69 16.41 -4.64
N ASN A 67 1.30 15.24 -4.38
CA ASN A 67 2.63 15.04 -3.79
C ASN A 67 2.83 15.69 -2.41
N GLY A 68 1.75 15.79 -1.62
CA GLY A 68 1.80 16.34 -0.26
C GLY A 68 2.03 15.29 0.83
N GLU A 69 2.19 15.78 2.05
CA GLU A 69 2.33 14.99 3.28
C GLU A 69 1.17 13.96 3.44
N PHE A 70 -0.09 14.39 3.27
CA PHE A 70 -1.25 13.52 3.32
C PHE A 70 -1.19 12.34 2.33
N GLN A 71 -0.75 12.57 1.08
CA GLN A 71 -0.58 11.49 0.11
C GLN A 71 0.51 10.51 0.56
N THR A 72 1.59 11.03 1.17
CA THR A 72 2.67 10.20 1.73
C THR A 72 2.15 9.34 2.88
N LEU A 73 1.35 9.89 3.80
CA LEU A 73 0.69 9.14 4.87
C LEU A 73 -0.16 8.00 4.31
N VAL A 74 -1.11 8.31 3.42
CA VAL A 74 -2.02 7.31 2.84
C VAL A 74 -1.23 6.22 2.12
N THR A 75 -0.19 6.59 1.37
CA THR A 75 0.71 5.64 0.70
C THR A 75 1.38 4.70 1.71
N MET A 76 1.97 5.24 2.78
CA MET A 76 2.61 4.43 3.81
C MET A 76 1.62 3.47 4.49
N PHE A 77 0.44 3.93 4.86
CA PHE A 77 -0.56 3.07 5.51
C PHE A 77 -1.04 1.94 4.60
N LYS A 78 -1.25 2.21 3.31
CA LYS A 78 -1.55 1.18 2.30
C LYS A 78 -0.37 0.20 2.16
N SER A 79 0.86 0.69 2.02
CA SER A 79 2.07 -0.15 1.91
C SER A 79 2.35 -0.99 3.16
N TRP A 80 2.01 -0.49 4.35
CA TRP A 80 2.14 -1.24 5.60
C TRP A 80 1.03 -2.25 5.82
N GLY A 81 -0.03 -2.24 4.99
CA GLY A 81 -1.20 -3.11 5.15
C GLY A 81 -2.01 -2.79 6.40
N ILE A 82 -1.93 -1.56 6.92
CA ILE A 82 -2.68 -1.12 8.10
C ILE A 82 -4.04 -0.61 7.61
N PRO A 83 -5.17 -1.22 8.03
CA PRO A 83 -6.49 -0.69 7.68
C PRO A 83 -6.69 0.70 8.27
N PHE A 84 -7.27 1.61 7.50
CA PHE A 84 -7.61 2.94 7.99
C PHE A 84 -8.89 3.47 7.35
N ASP A 85 -9.55 4.36 8.06
CA ASP A 85 -10.63 5.21 7.58
C ASP A 85 -10.17 6.68 7.66
N ILE A 86 -10.69 7.56 6.80
CA ILE A 86 -10.31 8.98 6.79
C ILE A 86 -11.52 9.83 7.21
N LEU A 87 -11.34 10.68 8.23
CA LEU A 87 -12.31 11.69 8.62
C LEU A 87 -11.86 13.07 8.11
N ARG A 88 -12.65 13.64 7.21
CA ARG A 88 -12.44 14.95 6.59
C ARG A 88 -13.24 16.03 7.29
N LEU A 89 -12.58 16.87 8.08
CA LEU A 89 -13.23 17.94 8.83
C LEU A 89 -13.75 19.09 7.95
N ASP A 90 -13.24 19.21 6.72
CA ASP A 90 -13.72 20.18 5.73
C ASP A 90 -15.04 19.74 5.05
N GLN A 91 -15.37 18.45 5.10
CA GLN A 91 -16.55 17.88 4.45
C GLN A 91 -17.53 17.17 5.39
N THR A 92 -17.13 16.88 6.62
CA THR A 92 -17.89 16.05 7.57
C THR A 92 -18.00 16.74 8.93
N LEU A 93 -19.18 16.68 9.53
CA LEU A 93 -19.39 17.07 10.93
C LEU A 93 -18.95 15.92 11.84
N MET A 94 -18.04 16.18 12.77
CA MET A 94 -17.60 15.17 13.73
C MET A 94 -18.72 14.84 14.72
N ASP A 95 -18.93 13.55 14.98
CA ASP A 95 -19.91 13.06 15.94
C ASP A 95 -19.46 11.73 16.59
N PRO A 96 -20.04 11.30 17.72
CA PRO A 96 -19.62 10.09 18.44
C PRO A 96 -19.61 8.80 17.61
N SER A 97 -20.49 8.66 16.62
CA SER A 97 -20.59 7.47 15.75
C SER A 97 -19.38 7.29 14.82
N HIS A 98 -18.57 8.33 14.67
CA HIS A 98 -17.28 8.21 14.01
C HIS A 98 -16.34 7.33 14.83
N PHE A 99 -16.38 7.38 16.17
CA PHE A 99 -15.43 6.67 17.04
C PHE A 99 -15.94 5.34 17.58
N ALA A 100 -17.26 5.19 17.72
CA ALA A 100 -17.88 4.02 18.33
C ALA A 100 -18.67 3.17 17.32
N ASP A 101 -18.64 1.84 17.51
CA ASP A 101 -19.39 0.89 16.68
C ASP A 101 -20.86 0.81 17.12
N PHE A 102 -21.64 -0.06 16.48
CA PHE A 102 -23.06 -0.24 16.82
C PHE A 102 -23.28 -0.66 18.29
N ALA A 103 -22.33 -1.35 18.91
CA ALA A 103 -22.40 -1.79 20.30
C ALA A 103 -21.80 -0.74 21.27
N GLY A 104 -21.32 0.39 20.76
CA GLY A 104 -20.68 1.43 21.56
C GLY A 104 -19.21 1.15 21.90
N HIS A 105 -18.58 0.14 21.30
CA HIS A 105 -17.15 -0.12 21.47
C HIS A 105 -16.30 0.73 20.53
N ALA A 106 -15.01 0.86 20.82
CA ALA A 106 -14.08 1.53 19.93
C ALA A 106 -14.06 0.90 18.53
N ARG A 107 -14.17 1.72 17.48
CA ARG A 107 -13.98 1.29 16.08
C ARG A 107 -12.52 1.20 15.68
N TYR A 108 -11.65 1.93 16.37
CA TYR A 108 -10.24 2.09 16.02
C TYR A 108 -9.35 1.78 17.22
N GLY A 109 -8.15 1.28 16.95
CA GLY A 109 -7.11 1.16 17.96
C GLY A 109 -6.38 2.48 18.19
N ALA A 110 -6.30 3.33 17.16
CA ALA A 110 -5.67 4.65 17.24
C ALA A 110 -6.33 5.70 16.33
N ILE A 111 -6.17 6.97 16.71
CA ILE A 111 -6.42 8.15 15.90
C ILE A 111 -5.05 8.70 15.46
N LEU A 112 -4.86 8.90 14.17
CA LEU A 112 -3.77 9.71 13.62
C LEU A 112 -4.32 11.11 13.34
N TRP A 113 -3.86 12.08 14.12
CA TRP A 113 -4.28 13.46 14.06
C TRP A 113 -3.34 14.29 13.19
N ASP A 114 -3.85 14.65 12.01
CA ASP A 114 -3.19 15.50 11.02
C ASP A 114 -4.19 16.59 10.54
N ALA A 115 -4.96 17.17 11.45
CA ALA A 115 -5.93 18.21 11.07
C ALA A 115 -5.32 19.61 11.25
N PRO A 116 -5.03 20.35 10.17
CA PRO A 116 -4.66 21.76 10.28
C PRO A 116 -5.89 22.59 10.67
N GLY A 117 -5.65 23.59 11.52
CA GLY A 117 -6.65 24.61 11.87
C GLY A 117 -7.42 24.34 13.15
N ASP A 118 -8.19 25.34 13.58
CA ASP A 118 -8.99 25.25 14.79
C ASP A 118 -10.23 24.39 14.55
N ILE A 119 -10.50 23.48 15.48
CA ILE A 119 -11.77 22.74 15.56
C ILE A 119 -12.58 23.23 16.75
N SER A 120 -13.89 23.04 16.71
CA SER A 120 -14.77 23.54 17.77
C SER A 120 -14.45 22.89 19.12
N VAL A 121 -14.79 23.58 20.22
CA VAL A 121 -14.63 23.01 21.57
C VAL A 121 -15.43 21.71 21.74
N ALA A 122 -16.56 21.59 21.03
CA ALA A 122 -17.36 20.37 21.04
C ALA A 122 -16.62 19.21 20.36
N ASP A 123 -16.01 19.43 19.19
CA ASP A 123 -15.23 18.40 18.48
C ASP A 123 -14.01 17.98 19.29
N GLN A 124 -13.36 18.94 19.95
CA GLN A 124 -12.24 18.66 20.86
C GLN A 124 -12.67 17.75 22.01
N ALA A 125 -13.87 17.96 22.58
CA ALA A 125 -14.41 17.10 23.63
C ALA A 125 -14.71 15.68 23.13
N LEU A 126 -15.14 15.53 21.86
CA LEU A 126 -15.34 14.21 21.25
C LEU A 126 -14.04 13.41 21.13
N VAL A 127 -12.94 14.06 20.73
CA VAL A 127 -11.63 13.41 20.66
C VAL A 127 -11.15 13.01 22.07
N VAL A 128 -11.34 13.87 23.07
CA VAL A 128 -11.03 13.55 24.48
C VAL A 128 -11.83 12.33 24.94
N ASP A 129 -13.13 12.29 24.64
CA ASP A 129 -13.99 11.15 24.98
C ASP A 129 -13.55 9.87 24.27
N ALA A 130 -13.18 9.93 22.99
CA ALA A 130 -12.66 8.79 22.25
C ALA A 130 -11.38 8.23 22.89
N VAL A 131 -10.46 9.10 23.33
CA VAL A 131 -9.21 8.67 23.95
C VAL A 131 -9.42 8.14 25.36
N GLN A 132 -10.19 8.84 26.19
CA GLN A 132 -10.31 8.55 27.63
C GLN A 132 -11.37 7.50 27.94
N LYS A 133 -12.50 7.48 27.22
CA LYS A 133 -13.64 6.59 27.48
C LYS A 133 -13.64 5.36 26.59
N LEU A 134 -13.26 5.50 25.31
CA LEU A 134 -13.18 4.38 24.37
C LEU A 134 -11.77 3.77 24.28
N HIS A 135 -10.80 4.31 25.03
CA HIS A 135 -9.42 3.83 25.07
C HIS A 135 -8.70 3.83 23.71
N ILE A 136 -9.15 4.66 22.76
CA ILE A 136 -8.49 4.82 21.45
C ILE A 136 -7.21 5.62 21.65
N SER A 137 -6.07 5.10 21.22
CA SER A 137 -4.80 5.84 21.36
C SER A 137 -4.75 7.03 20.40
N LEU A 138 -3.92 8.03 20.71
CA LEU A 138 -3.74 9.23 19.89
C LEU A 138 -2.31 9.32 19.38
N ILE A 139 -2.13 9.60 18.10
CA ILE A 139 -0.85 9.95 17.48
C ILE A 139 -1.06 11.29 16.79
N ALA A 140 -0.25 12.30 17.09
CA ALA A 140 -0.30 13.59 16.41
C ALA A 140 1.04 13.88 15.72
N ILE A 141 0.99 14.55 14.58
CA ILE A 141 2.16 14.81 13.75
C ILE A 141 2.42 16.30 13.52
N GLY A 142 3.71 16.65 13.50
CA GLY A 142 4.22 17.98 13.22
C GLY A 142 3.60 19.08 14.08
N ASP A 143 3.22 20.19 13.44
CA ASP A 143 2.62 21.37 14.06
C ASP A 143 1.09 21.29 14.24
N ARG A 144 0.45 20.17 13.88
CA ARG A 144 -1.02 20.01 13.90
C ARG A 144 -1.63 19.87 15.30
N ILE A 145 -0.95 20.41 16.31
CA ILE A 145 -1.23 20.26 17.74
C ILE A 145 -1.62 21.59 18.39
N HIS A 146 -2.20 22.53 17.65
CA HIS A 146 -2.56 23.84 18.20
C HIS A 146 -3.76 23.80 19.15
N GLN A 147 -4.59 22.76 19.08
CA GLN A 147 -5.83 22.69 19.85
C GLN A 147 -5.54 22.33 21.32
N PRO A 148 -6.06 23.09 22.32
CA PRO A 148 -5.75 22.86 23.73
C PRO A 148 -6.07 21.45 24.23
N ALA A 149 -7.17 20.85 23.79
CA ALA A 149 -7.51 19.49 24.18
C ALA A 149 -6.51 18.45 23.67
N ILE A 150 -6.03 18.61 22.43
CA ILE A 150 -5.03 17.72 21.82
C ILE A 150 -3.70 17.84 22.55
N GLN A 151 -3.24 19.07 22.83
CA GLN A 151 -2.05 19.35 23.65
C GLN A 151 -2.12 18.68 25.03
N ASN A 152 -3.25 18.83 25.72
CA ASN A 152 -3.49 18.22 27.03
C ASN A 152 -3.48 16.70 26.99
N LEU A 153 -4.03 16.07 25.95
CA LEU A 153 -3.98 14.62 25.77
C LEU A 153 -2.55 14.14 25.55
N LEU A 154 -1.78 14.85 24.72
CA LEU A 154 -0.38 14.55 24.40
C LEU A 154 0.59 14.85 25.55
N GLY A 155 0.19 15.64 26.55
CA GLY A 155 1.06 16.04 27.67
C GLY A 155 2.15 17.04 27.26
N ILE A 156 1.83 17.91 26.29
CA ILE A 156 2.73 18.93 25.75
C ILE A 156 1.99 20.27 25.61
N GLN A 157 2.75 21.35 25.48
CA GLN A 157 2.23 22.68 25.19
C GLN A 157 3.04 23.31 24.05
N PHE A 158 2.40 23.61 22.93
CA PHE A 158 3.00 24.30 21.79
C PHE A 158 3.41 25.72 22.17
N LYS A 159 4.62 26.12 21.76
CA LYS A 159 5.16 27.47 21.98
C LYS A 159 5.26 28.25 20.67
N ASN A 160 6.07 27.77 19.74
CA ASN A 160 6.27 28.37 18.43
C ASN A 160 6.85 27.34 17.45
N ALA A 161 7.12 27.78 16.22
CA ALA A 161 8.01 27.08 15.31
C ALA A 161 9.08 28.05 14.81
N HIS A 162 10.28 27.54 14.52
CA HIS A 162 11.40 28.33 13.98
C HIS A 162 12.31 27.47 13.11
N MET A 163 13.09 28.11 12.25
CA MET A 163 14.10 27.41 11.46
C MET A 163 15.22 26.90 12.39
N ASN A 164 15.48 25.59 12.33
CA ASN A 164 16.54 24.96 13.11
C ASN A 164 17.18 23.82 12.30
N SER A 165 18.51 23.75 12.31
CA SER A 165 19.29 22.70 11.65
C SER A 165 19.62 21.52 12.58
N ALA A 166 19.27 21.57 13.86
CA ALA A 166 19.44 20.45 14.78
C ALA A 166 18.54 19.27 14.35
N HIS A 167 19.02 18.05 14.51
CA HIS A 167 18.26 16.84 14.19
C HIS A 167 17.67 16.21 15.44
N PRO A 168 16.53 15.50 15.34
CA PRO A 168 16.02 14.70 16.42
C PRO A 168 17.01 13.60 16.81
N MET A 169 17.51 13.69 18.03
CA MET A 169 18.40 12.72 18.64
C MET A 169 17.62 11.85 19.62
N VAL A 170 17.76 10.53 19.50
CA VAL A 170 17.07 9.57 20.38
C VAL A 170 17.51 9.74 21.85
N ARG A 171 16.53 9.71 22.76
CA ARG A 171 16.68 9.81 24.20
C ARG A 171 16.08 8.60 24.89
N GLY A 172 16.97 7.73 25.36
CA GLY A 172 16.61 6.57 26.16
C GLY A 172 15.83 5.51 25.39
N ASP A 173 15.36 4.51 26.12
CA ASP A 173 14.69 3.35 25.53
C ASP A 173 13.20 3.62 25.34
N SER A 174 12.69 3.31 24.16
CA SER A 174 11.26 3.28 23.84
C SER A 174 10.98 2.20 22.82
N PHE A 175 9.71 1.76 22.71
CA PHE A 175 9.32 0.92 21.59
C PHE A 175 9.30 1.73 20.28
N VAL A 176 8.80 2.97 20.34
CA VAL A 176 8.62 3.90 19.20
C VAL A 176 9.91 4.21 18.44
N LEU A 177 11.07 4.15 19.11
CA LEU A 177 12.38 4.42 18.49
C LEU A 177 13.31 3.20 18.55
N ARG A 178 12.78 2.00 18.82
CA ARG A 178 13.59 0.81 19.03
C ARG A 178 14.30 0.41 17.74
N GLY A 179 15.63 0.26 17.82
CA GLY A 179 16.46 -0.17 16.70
C GLY A 179 16.78 0.92 15.69
N LEU A 180 16.34 2.17 15.91
CA LEU A 180 16.72 3.32 15.11
C LEU A 180 18.09 3.85 15.53
N GLY A 181 18.75 4.56 14.62
CA GLY A 181 20.02 5.23 14.91
C GLY A 181 19.85 6.35 15.95
N PRO A 182 20.93 6.81 16.59
CA PRO A 182 20.85 7.91 17.55
C PRO A 182 20.46 9.24 16.90
N ASP A 183 20.70 9.42 15.59
CA ASP A 183 20.28 10.56 14.77
C ASP A 183 19.22 10.07 13.78
N LEU A 184 17.98 10.58 13.89
CA LEU A 184 16.85 10.16 13.05
C LEU A 184 16.91 10.70 11.59
N ARG A 185 18.01 11.35 11.20
CA ARG A 185 18.26 11.84 9.83
C ARG A 185 19.04 10.85 8.96
N GLN A 186 19.61 9.78 9.50
CA GLN A 186 20.64 8.98 8.81
C GLN A 186 20.27 8.49 7.38
N ASN A 187 18.98 8.46 7.05
CA ASN A 187 18.45 7.97 5.78
C ASN A 187 17.42 8.96 5.18
N GLY A 188 17.84 10.17 4.83
CA GLY A 188 16.99 11.14 4.12
C GLY A 188 17.75 12.30 3.48
N PRO A 189 17.05 13.26 2.87
CA PRO A 189 17.67 14.31 2.07
C PRO A 189 18.53 15.26 2.93
N ASP A 190 19.61 15.77 2.33
CA ASP A 190 20.51 16.78 2.90
C ASP A 190 19.85 18.17 2.90
N ILE A 191 18.76 18.30 3.66
CA ILE A 191 18.07 19.58 3.86
C ILE A 191 18.73 20.31 5.03
N ILE A 192 19.21 21.52 4.76
CA ILE A 192 20.03 22.32 5.68
C ILE A 192 19.21 23.14 6.69
N SER A 193 17.91 23.33 6.45
CA SER A 193 17.04 24.08 7.35
C SER A 193 15.60 23.58 7.27
N MET A 194 14.99 23.31 8.42
CA MET A 194 13.60 22.83 8.55
C MET A 194 12.87 23.69 9.58
N GLN A 195 11.56 23.85 9.39
CA GLN A 195 10.72 24.40 10.44
C GLN A 195 10.58 23.36 11.54
N ARG A 196 10.93 23.73 12.78
CA ARG A 196 10.79 22.84 13.94
C ARG A 196 9.93 23.46 15.02
N GLU A 197 8.99 22.66 15.50
CA GLU A 197 8.10 23.00 16.59
C GLU A 197 8.87 23.01 17.90
N GLN A 198 8.58 24.01 18.73
CA GLN A 198 8.99 24.05 20.12
C GLN A 198 7.77 23.73 20.99
N VAL A 199 7.91 22.71 21.83
CA VAL A 199 6.91 22.37 22.83
C VAL A 199 7.53 22.38 24.23
N THR A 200 6.71 22.69 25.21
CA THR A 200 7.00 22.39 26.62
C THR A 200 6.36 21.07 26.97
N VAL A 201 7.12 20.15 27.54
CA VAL A 201 6.60 18.88 27.99
C VAL A 201 6.03 19.04 29.39
N THR A 202 4.77 18.65 29.58
CA THR A 202 4.07 18.80 30.86
C THR A 202 3.87 17.45 31.56
N ASP A 203 3.49 16.41 30.81
CA ASP A 203 3.14 15.09 31.36
C ASP A 203 3.46 13.96 30.36
N ALA A 204 4.50 14.13 29.55
CA ALA A 204 4.96 13.13 28.60
C ALA A 204 6.43 12.80 28.82
N LYS A 205 6.83 11.60 28.40
CA LYS A 205 8.22 11.19 28.30
C LYS A 205 8.79 11.72 26.98
N VAL A 206 9.95 12.36 27.04
CA VAL A 206 10.71 12.74 25.83
C VAL A 206 11.44 11.51 25.30
N LEU A 207 11.17 11.15 24.06
CA LEU A 207 11.81 10.05 23.35
C LEU A 207 12.90 10.53 22.41
N ALA A 208 12.79 11.75 21.87
CA ALA A 208 13.84 12.39 21.10
C ALA A 208 13.75 13.92 21.23
N ASP A 209 14.90 14.60 21.12
CA ASP A 209 14.97 16.07 21.08
C ASP A 209 15.89 16.58 19.97
N ALA A 210 15.63 17.79 19.49
CA ALA A 210 16.50 18.51 18.57
C ALA A 210 16.89 19.85 19.20
N GLY A 211 18.19 20.03 19.46
CA GLY A 211 18.70 21.27 20.08
C GLY A 211 18.13 21.53 21.48
N GLY A 212 17.83 20.47 22.24
CA GLY A 212 17.26 20.57 23.59
C GLY A 212 15.74 20.77 23.64
N MET A 213 15.06 20.79 22.48
CA MET A 213 13.60 20.85 22.39
C MET A 213 13.04 19.48 22.02
N ALA A 214 12.03 19.00 22.76
CA ALA A 214 11.39 17.71 22.47
C ALA A 214 10.85 17.68 21.04
N GLN A 215 11.02 16.55 20.36
CA GLN A 215 10.54 16.30 19.00
C GLN A 215 9.76 15.00 18.89
N VAL A 216 10.01 14.03 19.77
CA VAL A 216 9.16 12.85 19.88
C VAL A 216 8.83 12.67 21.35
N THR A 217 7.54 12.57 21.67
CA THR A 217 7.08 12.35 23.05
C THR A 217 6.03 11.26 23.11
N GLU A 218 5.97 10.60 24.24
CA GLU A 218 4.97 9.58 24.54
C GLU A 218 4.40 9.80 25.94
N ARG A 219 3.08 9.76 26.05
CA ARG A 219 2.36 9.78 27.31
C ARG A 219 1.52 8.52 27.44
N GLU A 220 1.64 7.86 28.58
CA GLU A 220 0.71 6.83 29.00
C GLU A 220 -0.53 7.50 29.60
N VAL A 221 -1.65 7.48 28.87
CA VAL A 221 -2.93 8.02 29.37
C VAL A 221 -3.55 7.05 30.38
N ASN A 222 -3.43 5.75 30.10
CA ASN A 222 -3.74 4.63 31.00
C ASN A 222 -2.96 3.39 30.48
N PRO A 223 -2.99 2.23 31.17
CA PRO A 223 -2.18 1.07 30.80
C PRO A 223 -2.34 0.62 29.34
N SER A 224 -3.54 0.78 28.77
CA SER A 224 -3.88 0.39 27.41
C SER A 224 -3.85 1.53 26.39
N THR A 225 -3.76 2.80 26.81
CA THR A 225 -3.91 3.96 25.91
C THR A 225 -2.66 4.83 25.91
N ARG A 226 -2.16 5.13 24.71
CA ARG A 226 -0.99 5.96 24.48
C ARG A 226 -1.39 7.25 23.77
N ALA A 227 -0.70 8.33 24.09
CA ALA A 227 -0.76 9.58 23.36
C ALA A 227 0.67 9.93 22.92
N ILE A 228 0.93 9.88 21.62
CA ILE A 228 2.26 10.02 21.02
C ILE A 228 2.26 11.26 20.13
N TRP A 229 3.31 12.08 20.24
CA TRP A 229 3.54 13.18 19.33
C TRP A 229 4.86 13.00 18.60
N ILE A 230 4.84 13.15 17.29
CA ILE A 230 6.02 13.15 16.43
C ILE A 230 6.07 14.52 15.73
N GLY A 231 6.89 15.40 16.28
CA GLY A 231 7.19 16.72 15.73
C GLY A 231 8.17 16.65 14.55
N GLY A 232 8.28 17.78 13.86
CA GLY A 232 9.01 17.93 12.62
C GLY A 232 8.15 18.63 11.56
N ASP A 233 8.83 19.27 10.61
CA ASP A 233 8.23 19.89 9.45
C ASP A 233 7.32 18.89 8.70
N PRO A 234 5.98 19.08 8.68
CA PRO A 234 5.05 18.14 8.07
C PRO A 234 5.40 17.83 6.61
N ASP A 235 5.89 18.82 5.86
CA ASP A 235 6.20 18.67 4.44
C ASP A 235 7.46 17.83 4.18
N GLN A 236 8.28 17.61 5.20
CA GLN A 236 9.61 17.02 5.04
C GLN A 236 9.90 15.84 5.96
N MET A 237 9.28 15.76 7.14
CA MET A 237 9.65 14.77 8.16
C MET A 237 9.48 13.33 7.66
N LEU A 238 8.51 13.07 6.78
CA LEU A 238 8.24 11.75 6.23
C LEU A 238 9.17 11.37 5.06
N LEU A 239 10.05 12.29 4.63
CA LEU A 239 11.12 11.98 3.67
C LEU A 239 12.23 11.12 4.30
N TYR A 240 12.36 11.14 5.63
CA TYR A 240 13.37 10.38 6.38
C TYR A 240 12.86 8.98 6.76
N GLN A 241 13.59 7.92 6.38
CA GLN A 241 13.17 6.53 6.64
C GLN A 241 13.00 6.22 8.13
N ASP A 242 13.86 6.77 8.99
CA ASP A 242 13.79 6.56 10.44
C ASP A 242 12.53 7.20 11.03
N MET A 243 12.10 8.35 10.52
CA MET A 243 10.84 9.00 10.91
C MET A 243 9.62 8.20 10.43
N ARG A 244 9.64 7.65 9.21
CA ARG A 244 8.60 6.73 8.74
C ARG A 244 8.51 5.47 9.61
N THR A 245 9.67 4.95 10.02
CA THR A 245 9.76 3.78 10.89
C THR A 245 9.24 4.10 12.29
N ALA A 246 9.60 5.26 12.85
CA ALA A 246 9.07 5.74 14.12
C ALA A 246 7.55 5.91 14.08
N LEU A 247 6.98 6.46 13.00
CA LEU A 247 5.53 6.55 12.82
C LEU A 247 4.88 5.16 12.80
N ARG A 248 5.43 4.20 12.06
CA ARG A 248 4.91 2.81 12.04
C ARG A 248 4.99 2.15 13.42
N GLN A 249 6.08 2.38 14.16
CA GLN A 249 6.26 1.88 15.52
C GLN A 249 5.31 2.58 16.50
N ALA A 250 5.04 3.88 16.33
CA ALA A 250 4.03 4.60 17.10
C ALA A 250 2.62 4.06 16.87
N VAL A 251 2.25 3.73 15.62
CA VAL A 251 0.97 3.04 15.32
C VAL A 251 0.90 1.68 16.02
N THR A 252 2.00 0.94 16.00
CA THR A 252 2.08 -0.38 16.65
C THR A 252 1.96 -0.27 18.17
N GLU A 253 2.64 0.69 18.81
CA GLU A 253 2.54 0.95 20.25
C GLU A 253 1.16 1.45 20.64
N ALA A 254 0.56 2.33 19.83
CA ALA A 254 -0.77 2.87 20.05
C ALA A 254 -1.87 1.78 20.00
N ILE A 255 -1.77 0.84 19.06
CA ILE A 255 -2.72 -0.28 18.92
C ILE A 255 -2.38 -1.42 19.90
N GLY A 256 -1.10 -1.61 20.22
CA GLY A 256 -0.56 -2.69 21.05
C GLY A 256 -0.05 -3.90 20.25
N TYR A 257 -0.25 -3.94 18.94
CA TYR A 257 0.25 -4.99 18.04
C TYR A 257 0.28 -4.54 16.58
N SER A 258 0.96 -5.32 15.73
CA SER A 258 0.99 -5.10 14.28
C SER A 258 1.00 -6.41 13.51
N LEU A 259 0.28 -6.44 12.40
CA LEU A 259 0.30 -7.54 11.44
C LEU A 259 1.21 -7.13 10.30
N THR A 260 2.29 -7.88 10.08
CA THR A 260 3.29 -7.50 9.06
C THR A 260 3.60 -8.69 8.17
N LYS A 261 3.63 -8.44 6.85
CA LYS A 261 4.23 -9.37 5.89
C LYS A 261 5.70 -9.01 5.76
N SER A 262 6.58 -9.99 5.90
CA SER A 262 8.01 -9.82 5.67
C SER A 262 8.35 -10.24 4.24
N TRP A 263 9.09 -9.38 3.55
CA TRP A 263 9.68 -9.62 2.24
C TRP A 263 11.18 -9.91 2.33
N THR A 264 11.69 -10.22 3.53
CA THR A 264 13.12 -10.50 3.73
C THR A 264 13.56 -11.62 2.79
N LYS A 265 14.53 -11.32 1.90
CA LYS A 265 15.06 -12.21 0.84
C LYS A 265 14.12 -12.46 -0.35
N THR A 266 13.15 -11.58 -0.60
CA THR A 266 12.35 -11.60 -1.84
C THR A 266 12.77 -10.42 -2.71
N ILE A 267 12.99 -10.68 -4.00
CA ILE A 267 13.14 -9.64 -5.03
C ILE A 267 11.88 -9.71 -5.90
N ILE A 268 11.22 -8.57 -6.06
CA ILE A 268 10.15 -8.39 -7.04
C ILE A 268 10.74 -7.55 -8.16
N LEU A 269 10.73 -8.11 -9.36
CA LEU A 269 11.13 -7.42 -10.58
C LEU A 269 9.86 -7.09 -11.37
N THR A 270 9.88 -5.97 -12.09
CA THR A 270 8.83 -5.61 -13.04
C THR A 270 9.46 -5.37 -14.40
N MET A 271 8.86 -5.94 -15.45
CA MET A 271 9.23 -5.66 -16.83
C MET A 271 7.98 -5.22 -17.60
N ASP A 272 8.11 -4.11 -18.30
CA ASP A 272 7.05 -3.54 -19.12
C ASP A 272 7.19 -3.96 -20.59
N ASP A 273 6.16 -3.67 -21.38
CA ASP A 273 6.24 -3.61 -22.84
C ASP A 273 6.36 -4.94 -23.62
N ILE A 274 6.19 -6.10 -22.99
CA ILE A 274 6.10 -7.35 -23.77
C ILE A 274 4.77 -7.39 -24.53
N GLY A 275 4.83 -7.72 -25.82
CA GLY A 275 3.62 -7.85 -26.64
C GLY A 275 3.18 -6.56 -27.31
N ASN A 276 3.88 -5.45 -27.08
CA ASN A 276 3.51 -4.17 -27.64
C ASN A 276 3.70 -4.13 -29.16
N ALA A 277 2.97 -3.23 -29.83
CA ALA A 277 3.11 -3.03 -31.26
C ALA A 277 4.24 -2.06 -31.64
N GLN A 278 4.73 -1.26 -30.67
CA GLN A 278 5.80 -0.27 -30.88
C GLN A 278 7.03 -0.91 -31.52
N ASN A 279 7.44 -2.07 -31.02
CA ASN A 279 8.62 -2.76 -31.53
C ASN A 279 8.51 -3.27 -32.96
N SER A 280 7.32 -3.28 -33.55
CA SER A 280 7.05 -3.69 -34.93
C SER A 280 6.90 -2.49 -35.88
N TRP A 281 6.66 -1.29 -35.34
CA TRP A 281 6.28 -0.11 -36.12
C TRP A 281 7.21 1.10 -35.93
N LEU A 282 8.00 1.15 -34.85
CA LEU A 282 8.96 2.23 -34.57
C LEU A 282 10.40 1.76 -34.79
N GLU A 283 11.12 2.44 -35.69
CA GLU A 283 12.52 2.15 -36.00
C GLU A 283 13.42 2.24 -34.74
N HIS A 284 13.28 3.30 -33.95
CA HIS A 284 14.14 3.56 -32.79
C HIS A 284 13.83 2.67 -31.57
N TRP A 285 12.74 1.91 -31.63
CA TRP A 285 12.32 0.96 -30.60
C TRP A 285 12.16 -0.46 -31.20
N HIS A 286 12.87 -0.75 -32.30
CA HIS A 286 12.72 -1.98 -33.06
C HIS A 286 13.58 -3.11 -32.50
N TYR A 287 12.94 -4.23 -32.14
CA TYR A 287 13.63 -5.46 -31.73
C TYR A 287 12.74 -6.68 -31.98
N PRO A 288 13.35 -7.88 -32.16
CA PRO A 288 12.58 -9.12 -32.27
C PRO A 288 12.00 -9.52 -30.92
N GLU A 289 10.81 -10.12 -30.95
CA GLU A 289 10.25 -10.82 -29.80
C GLU A 289 11.16 -11.94 -29.26
N LEU A 290 11.14 -12.12 -27.94
CA LEU A 290 11.86 -13.21 -27.29
C LEU A 290 11.23 -14.56 -27.66
N SER A 291 12.07 -15.52 -28.05
CA SER A 291 11.62 -16.91 -28.25
C SER A 291 11.38 -17.64 -26.93
N GLU A 292 10.60 -18.71 -26.98
CA GLU A 292 10.41 -19.67 -25.86
C GLU A 292 11.75 -20.04 -25.20
N GLU A 293 12.76 -20.34 -26.02
CA GLU A 293 14.07 -20.79 -25.54
C GLU A 293 14.84 -19.67 -24.84
N GLN A 294 14.77 -18.44 -25.35
CA GLN A 294 15.39 -17.28 -24.69
C GLN A 294 14.71 -16.99 -23.35
N ILE A 295 13.38 -17.08 -23.28
CA ILE A 295 12.65 -16.90 -22.01
C ILE A 295 13.05 -17.98 -21.02
N ARG A 296 13.12 -19.25 -21.44
CA ARG A 296 13.54 -20.35 -20.58
C ARG A 296 14.94 -20.14 -19.99
N HIS A 297 15.90 -19.80 -20.83
CA HIS A 297 17.31 -19.70 -20.42
C HIS A 297 17.64 -18.39 -19.71
N SER A 298 17.10 -17.27 -20.17
CA SER A 298 17.51 -15.93 -19.73
C SER A 298 16.56 -15.31 -18.72
N ILE A 299 15.34 -15.83 -18.56
CA ILE A 299 14.35 -15.31 -17.60
C ILE A 299 14.00 -16.38 -16.56
N ILE A 300 13.44 -17.52 -16.98
CA ILE A 300 12.93 -18.54 -16.04
C ILE A 300 14.05 -19.14 -15.20
N ALA A 301 15.13 -19.61 -15.82
CA ALA A 301 16.21 -20.29 -15.09
C ALA A 301 16.87 -19.39 -14.02
N PRO A 302 17.22 -18.10 -14.29
CA PRO A 302 17.69 -17.19 -13.26
C PRO A 302 16.67 -16.96 -12.13
N LEU A 303 15.39 -16.76 -12.45
CA LEU A 303 14.37 -16.53 -11.42
C LEU A 303 14.22 -17.73 -10.48
N GLN A 304 14.21 -18.95 -11.01
CA GLN A 304 14.19 -20.17 -10.21
C GLN A 304 15.44 -20.31 -9.34
N ALA A 305 16.63 -20.01 -9.87
CA ALA A 305 17.89 -20.10 -9.13
C ALA A 305 17.95 -19.12 -7.94
N HIS A 306 17.20 -18.02 -8.00
CA HIS A 306 17.21 -16.96 -7.00
C HIS A 306 15.92 -16.85 -6.16
N HIS A 307 14.96 -17.76 -6.35
CA HIS A 307 13.64 -17.68 -5.71
C HIS A 307 12.95 -16.31 -5.93
N ALA A 308 13.11 -15.77 -7.12
CA ALA A 308 12.58 -14.48 -7.52
C ALA A 308 11.30 -14.64 -8.35
N ILE A 309 10.46 -13.61 -8.32
CA ILE A 309 9.26 -13.50 -9.14
C ILE A 309 9.40 -12.25 -10.01
N LEU A 310 9.03 -12.39 -11.28
CA LEU A 310 8.99 -11.29 -12.24
C LEU A 310 7.55 -11.01 -12.63
N SER A 311 7.08 -9.81 -12.30
CA SER A 311 5.82 -9.26 -12.79
C SER A 311 6.02 -8.68 -14.19
N LEU A 312 5.17 -9.08 -15.14
CA LEU A 312 5.25 -8.71 -16.54
C LEU A 312 4.02 -7.91 -16.92
N ASN A 313 4.19 -6.61 -17.17
CA ASN A 313 3.14 -5.80 -17.75
C ASN A 313 3.11 -6.04 -19.26
N ILE A 314 2.05 -6.69 -19.73
CA ILE A 314 1.94 -7.13 -21.13
C ILE A 314 0.83 -6.42 -21.89
N VAL A 315 0.90 -6.46 -23.21
CA VAL A 315 -0.11 -5.92 -24.13
C VAL A 315 -0.82 -7.09 -24.85
N PRO A 316 -2.09 -7.39 -24.51
CA PRO A 316 -2.80 -8.53 -25.11
C PRO A 316 -3.44 -8.24 -26.48
N GLY A 317 -3.61 -6.97 -26.85
CA GLY A 317 -4.17 -6.53 -28.12
C GLY A 317 -3.11 -5.98 -29.08
N PHE A 318 -2.98 -6.58 -30.25
CA PHE A 318 -2.08 -6.13 -31.31
C PHE A 318 -2.84 -5.34 -32.37
N VAL A 319 -2.32 -4.17 -32.73
CA VAL A 319 -2.86 -3.32 -33.80
C VAL A 319 -2.43 -3.88 -35.16
N ASP A 320 -3.33 -4.63 -35.81
CA ASP A 320 -3.09 -5.23 -37.13
C ASP A 320 -3.52 -4.27 -38.24
N ASP A 321 -2.53 -3.59 -38.83
CA ASP A 321 -2.75 -2.63 -39.90
C ASP A 321 -3.37 -3.23 -41.14
N ALA A 322 -2.98 -4.44 -41.55
CA ALA A 322 -3.53 -5.04 -42.76
C ALA A 322 -5.03 -5.37 -42.62
N LYS A 323 -5.46 -5.68 -41.39
CA LYS A 323 -6.87 -5.97 -41.07
C LYS A 323 -7.65 -4.74 -40.56
N HIS A 324 -6.99 -3.62 -40.32
CA HIS A 324 -7.59 -2.41 -39.71
C HIS A 324 -8.37 -2.72 -38.41
N GLN A 325 -7.80 -3.56 -37.54
CA GLN A 325 -8.46 -3.98 -36.30
C GLN A 325 -7.45 -4.40 -35.22
N ILE A 326 -7.93 -4.53 -33.99
CA ILE A 326 -7.18 -5.14 -32.90
C ILE A 326 -7.36 -6.66 -32.94
N VAL A 327 -6.25 -7.40 -32.85
CA VAL A 327 -6.22 -8.88 -32.84
C VAL A 327 -5.44 -9.39 -31.62
N PRO A 328 -5.63 -10.63 -31.16
CA PRO A 328 -4.90 -11.16 -30.01
C PRO A 328 -3.38 -11.24 -30.27
N THR A 329 -2.58 -10.54 -29.47
CA THR A 329 -1.11 -10.46 -29.64
C THR A 329 -0.46 -11.83 -29.69
N TRP A 330 -0.81 -12.71 -28.75
CA TRP A 330 -0.10 -13.97 -28.53
C TRP A 330 -0.43 -15.07 -29.54
N GLN A 331 -1.20 -14.72 -30.57
CA GLN A 331 -1.50 -15.56 -31.74
C GLN A 331 -0.78 -15.07 -33.00
N GLN A 332 -0.10 -13.93 -32.93
CA GLN A 332 0.52 -13.31 -34.09
C GLN A 332 1.90 -13.90 -34.40
N ARG A 333 2.14 -14.09 -35.70
CA ARG A 333 3.44 -14.43 -36.26
C ARG A 333 3.54 -13.82 -37.65
N PHE A 334 4.50 -12.93 -37.85
CA PHE A 334 4.65 -12.19 -39.09
C PHE A 334 6.10 -11.71 -39.27
N THR A 335 6.38 -11.14 -40.43
CA THR A 335 7.58 -10.34 -40.66
C THR A 335 7.14 -8.89 -40.75
N ASP A 336 7.69 -8.04 -39.88
CA ASP A 336 7.32 -6.63 -39.81
C ASP A 336 7.85 -5.83 -41.01
N GLY A 337 7.49 -4.55 -41.04
CA GLY A 337 7.84 -3.64 -42.12
C GLY A 337 9.35 -3.34 -42.25
N PHE A 338 10.14 -3.70 -41.24
CA PHE A 338 11.60 -3.58 -41.24
C PHE A 338 12.31 -4.90 -41.61
N GLY A 339 11.55 -5.98 -41.83
CA GLY A 339 12.08 -7.29 -42.19
C GLY A 339 12.42 -8.20 -41.00
N THR A 340 12.09 -7.80 -39.77
CA THR A 340 12.28 -8.64 -38.59
C THR A 340 11.12 -9.61 -38.42
N LYS A 341 11.42 -10.86 -38.10
CA LYS A 341 10.41 -11.85 -37.79
C LYS A 341 9.92 -11.65 -36.34
N GLN A 342 8.63 -11.40 -36.18
CA GLN A 342 7.94 -11.32 -34.89
C GLN A 342 7.19 -12.64 -34.66
N ASP A 343 7.42 -13.27 -33.51
CA ASP A 343 6.94 -14.63 -33.19
C ASP A 343 6.35 -14.70 -31.77
N TYR A 344 5.30 -13.91 -31.54
CA TYR A 344 4.61 -13.82 -30.24
C TYR A 344 4.06 -15.18 -29.77
N VAL A 345 3.76 -16.11 -30.69
CA VAL A 345 3.37 -17.49 -30.35
C VAL A 345 4.49 -18.24 -29.62
N SER A 346 5.75 -18.03 -30.03
CA SER A 346 6.92 -18.60 -29.36
C SER A 346 7.10 -17.96 -27.98
N THR A 347 7.00 -16.63 -27.90
CA THR A 347 7.06 -15.87 -26.65
C THR A 347 6.03 -16.38 -25.65
N LYS A 348 4.77 -16.52 -26.08
CA LYS A 348 3.67 -17.00 -25.24
C LYS A 348 3.97 -18.34 -24.58
N LYS A 349 4.55 -19.30 -25.31
CA LYS A 349 4.91 -20.61 -24.74
C LYS A 349 5.91 -20.48 -23.60
N GLY A 350 6.90 -19.59 -23.75
CA GLY A 350 7.85 -19.29 -22.68
C GLY A 350 7.15 -18.65 -21.47
N LEU A 351 6.24 -17.70 -21.71
CA LEU A 351 5.47 -17.05 -20.64
C LEU A 351 4.56 -18.05 -19.91
N ASP A 352 3.84 -18.91 -20.65
CA ASP A 352 2.98 -19.97 -20.10
C ASP A 352 3.80 -20.96 -19.23
N GLU A 353 5.02 -21.30 -19.66
CA GLU A 353 5.94 -22.13 -18.87
C GLU A 353 6.34 -21.43 -17.57
N GLY A 354 6.72 -20.16 -17.63
CA GLY A 354 7.11 -19.39 -16.44
C GLY A 354 5.97 -19.20 -15.44
N LEU A 355 4.73 -18.98 -15.93
CA LEU A 355 3.52 -18.95 -15.11
C LEU A 355 3.29 -20.30 -14.41
N LYS A 356 3.37 -21.40 -15.16
CA LYS A 356 3.20 -22.75 -14.62
C LYS A 356 4.23 -23.09 -13.55
N LEU A 357 5.45 -22.55 -13.68
CA LEU A 357 6.53 -22.70 -12.72
C LEU A 357 6.44 -21.74 -11.53
N GLY A 358 5.51 -20.77 -11.56
CA GLY A 358 5.29 -19.80 -10.49
C GLY A 358 6.40 -18.76 -10.36
N VAL A 359 7.14 -18.49 -11.43
CA VAL A 359 8.21 -17.47 -11.44
C VAL A 359 7.82 -16.21 -12.21
N LEU A 360 6.72 -16.24 -12.96
CA LEU A 360 6.15 -15.09 -13.66
C LEU A 360 4.76 -14.77 -13.11
N GLU A 361 4.45 -13.49 -13.03
CA GLU A 361 3.10 -12.93 -12.86
C GLU A 361 2.78 -12.08 -14.08
N ILE A 362 1.53 -12.13 -14.57
CA ILE A 362 1.11 -11.39 -15.76
C ILE A 362 0.18 -10.25 -15.33
N GLU A 363 0.56 -9.05 -15.73
CA GLU A 363 -0.09 -7.80 -15.39
C GLU A 363 -0.39 -6.98 -16.66
N SER A 364 -1.13 -5.89 -16.54
CA SER A 364 -1.60 -5.11 -17.69
C SER A 364 -0.69 -3.94 -18.02
N HIS A 365 -0.28 -3.84 -19.29
CA HIS A 365 0.31 -2.63 -19.87
C HIS A 365 -0.67 -1.87 -20.79
N GLY A 366 -1.97 -1.95 -20.50
CA GLY A 366 -3.03 -1.49 -21.39
C GLY A 366 -3.53 -2.58 -22.33
N TRP A 367 -4.50 -2.27 -23.19
CA TRP A 367 -5.00 -3.24 -24.16
C TRP A 367 -4.08 -3.30 -25.37
N THR A 368 -3.66 -2.15 -25.88
CA THR A 368 -2.91 -2.05 -27.15
C THR A 368 -1.59 -1.31 -27.05
N HIS A 369 -1.39 -0.53 -25.97
CA HIS A 369 -0.32 0.46 -25.86
C HIS A 369 -0.33 1.45 -27.05
N MET A 370 -1.52 1.70 -27.64
CA MET A 370 -1.73 2.63 -28.75
C MET A 370 -2.96 3.48 -28.54
N GLN A 371 -3.01 4.66 -29.19
CA GLN A 371 -4.18 5.54 -29.15
C GLN A 371 -5.44 4.76 -29.55
N PRO A 372 -6.56 4.93 -28.85
CA PRO A 372 -7.84 4.36 -29.28
C PRO A 372 -8.29 4.89 -30.66
N ASP A 373 -8.06 6.18 -30.91
CA ASP A 373 -8.39 6.83 -32.18
C ASP A 373 -7.16 6.90 -33.10
N LEU A 374 -6.98 5.86 -33.92
CA LEU A 374 -5.92 5.74 -34.93
C LEU A 374 -6.29 6.36 -36.30
N THR A 375 -7.43 7.06 -36.39
CA THR A 375 -7.99 7.52 -37.67
C THR A 375 -8.00 9.04 -37.83
N SER A 376 -8.28 9.78 -36.77
CA SER A 376 -8.48 11.22 -36.87
C SER A 376 -7.18 11.96 -37.18
N PRO A 377 -7.24 13.15 -37.78
CA PRO A 377 -6.07 14.02 -37.95
C PRO A 377 -5.42 14.45 -36.62
N PRO A 378 -4.10 14.71 -36.59
CA PRO A 378 -3.14 14.31 -37.62
C PRO A 378 -3.07 12.78 -37.68
N GLY A 379 -2.86 12.21 -38.86
CA GLY A 379 -3.12 10.81 -39.16
C GLY A 379 -3.74 10.63 -40.56
N PRO A 380 -4.30 9.44 -40.87
CA PRO A 380 -4.46 8.28 -39.99
C PRO A 380 -3.14 7.57 -39.68
N TRP A 381 -3.09 6.76 -38.62
CA TRP A 381 -2.00 5.80 -38.43
C TRP A 381 -2.14 4.61 -39.40
N TRP A 382 -3.38 4.14 -39.59
CA TRP A 382 -3.72 3.06 -40.52
C TRP A 382 -3.28 3.39 -41.94
N GLY A 383 -2.63 2.43 -42.60
CA GLY A 383 -2.16 2.56 -43.98
C GLY A 383 -1.01 3.55 -44.21
N SER A 384 -0.60 4.32 -43.19
CA SER A 384 0.47 5.29 -43.32
C SER A 384 1.85 4.62 -43.45
N PRO A 385 2.80 5.24 -44.17
CA PRO A 385 4.17 4.72 -44.26
C PRO A 385 4.84 4.60 -42.88
N LEU A 386 5.72 3.60 -42.72
CA LEU A 386 6.47 3.34 -41.47
C LEU A 386 7.25 4.56 -40.98
N MET A 387 7.84 5.31 -41.92
CA MET A 387 8.69 6.47 -41.63
C MET A 387 7.95 7.81 -41.67
N ASP A 388 6.61 7.77 -41.59
CA ASP A 388 5.74 8.96 -41.57
C ASP A 388 4.86 8.93 -40.32
N GLU A 389 3.52 9.04 -40.41
CA GLU A 389 2.64 9.04 -39.24
C GLU A 389 2.82 7.81 -38.33
N ARG A 390 3.28 6.64 -38.82
CA ARG A 390 3.56 5.50 -37.92
C ARG A 390 4.80 5.69 -37.04
N ALA A 391 5.74 6.55 -37.43
CA ALA A 391 6.93 6.84 -36.64
C ALA A 391 6.63 7.80 -35.46
N GLU A 392 5.46 8.44 -35.45
CA GLU A 392 5.09 9.39 -34.40
C GLU A 392 4.79 8.68 -33.08
N VAL A 393 5.67 8.88 -32.08
CA VAL A 393 5.59 8.25 -30.75
C VAL A 393 4.26 8.54 -30.03
N GLY A 394 3.61 9.67 -30.36
CA GLY A 394 2.31 10.04 -29.80
C GLY A 394 1.21 9.02 -30.05
N TRP A 395 1.31 8.20 -31.09
CA TRP A 395 0.36 7.11 -31.37
C TRP A 395 0.43 5.96 -30.38
N TYR A 396 1.51 5.83 -29.62
CA TYR A 396 1.78 4.69 -28.77
C TYR A 396 1.67 5.08 -27.29
N ARG A 397 0.56 5.75 -26.96
CA ARG A 397 0.22 6.28 -25.63
C ARG A 397 -1.29 6.10 -25.44
N GLU A 398 -1.72 5.09 -24.72
CA GLU A 398 -3.12 4.63 -24.78
C GLU A 398 -4.11 5.49 -23.98
N PHE A 399 -3.68 6.07 -22.84
CA PHE A 399 -4.60 6.72 -21.89
C PHE A 399 -4.47 8.26 -21.85
N TYR A 400 -3.69 8.83 -22.77
CA TYR A 400 -3.69 10.26 -23.11
C TYR A 400 -3.25 10.45 -24.56
N ASP A 401 -3.99 11.28 -25.30
CA ASP A 401 -3.71 11.58 -26.70
C ASP A 401 -2.61 12.64 -26.80
N VAL A 402 -1.36 12.22 -26.65
CA VAL A 402 -0.19 13.11 -26.77
C VAL A 402 -0.09 13.68 -28.18
N ARG A 403 -0.44 12.89 -29.21
CA ARG A 403 -0.37 13.31 -30.61
C ARG A 403 -1.27 14.51 -30.88
N ARG A 404 -2.45 14.56 -30.24
CA ARG A 404 -3.45 15.64 -30.39
C ARG A 404 -3.55 16.55 -29.16
N ASN A 405 -2.73 16.31 -28.16
CA ASN A 405 -2.75 16.95 -26.85
C ASN A 405 -4.17 17.04 -26.24
N ARG A 406 -4.85 15.90 -26.13
CA ARG A 406 -6.18 15.80 -25.51
C ARG A 406 -6.29 14.56 -24.63
N GLU A 407 -7.19 14.62 -23.65
CA GLU A 407 -7.48 13.45 -22.84
C GLU A 407 -8.29 12.41 -23.60
N VAL A 408 -8.10 11.14 -23.23
CA VAL A 408 -8.93 10.05 -23.71
C VAL A 408 -10.22 10.02 -22.87
N PRO A 409 -11.41 9.95 -23.47
CA PRO A 409 -12.67 9.93 -22.72
C PRO A 409 -12.73 8.77 -21.72
N ALA A 410 -13.35 8.99 -20.56
CA ALA A 410 -13.42 7.99 -19.49
C ALA A 410 -14.00 6.64 -19.93
N ALA A 411 -15.05 6.66 -20.75
CA ALA A 411 -15.68 5.44 -21.26
C ALA A 411 -14.74 4.61 -22.15
N GLU A 412 -13.90 5.29 -22.94
CA GLU A 412 -12.92 4.64 -23.81
C GLU A 412 -11.78 4.04 -23.00
N GLN A 413 -11.22 4.80 -22.06
CA GLN A 413 -10.19 4.30 -21.14
C GLN A 413 -10.68 3.06 -20.37
N LYS A 414 -11.91 3.12 -19.83
CA LYS A 414 -12.52 2.01 -19.10
C LYS A 414 -12.70 0.78 -19.98
N PHE A 415 -13.23 0.96 -21.19
CA PHE A 415 -13.38 -0.13 -22.14
C PHE A 415 -12.04 -0.81 -22.45
N HIS A 416 -10.99 -0.02 -22.73
CA HIS A 416 -9.64 -0.53 -22.97
C HIS A 416 -9.07 -1.29 -21.77
N MET A 417 -9.22 -0.76 -20.56
CA MET A 417 -8.82 -1.42 -19.31
C MET A 417 -9.53 -2.76 -19.11
N GLU A 418 -10.85 -2.79 -19.27
CA GLU A 418 -11.66 -4.02 -19.13
C GLU A 418 -11.29 -5.05 -20.22
N GLN A 419 -11.09 -4.62 -21.47
CA GLN A 419 -10.62 -5.49 -22.54
C GLN A 419 -9.23 -6.06 -22.26
N SER A 420 -8.31 -5.25 -21.74
CA SER A 420 -6.97 -5.72 -21.36
C SER A 420 -7.07 -6.84 -20.32
N ALA A 421 -7.84 -6.62 -19.25
CA ALA A 421 -8.04 -7.61 -18.20
C ALA A 421 -8.71 -8.90 -18.72
N ASP A 422 -9.76 -8.77 -19.53
CA ASP A 422 -10.49 -9.91 -20.11
C ASP A 422 -9.60 -10.74 -21.04
N TRP A 423 -8.79 -10.09 -21.88
CA TRP A 423 -7.94 -10.80 -22.83
C TRP A 423 -6.76 -11.47 -22.12
N ILE A 424 -6.13 -10.81 -21.14
CA ILE A 424 -5.11 -11.44 -20.28
C ILE A 424 -5.68 -12.68 -19.60
N LYS A 425 -6.90 -12.58 -19.04
CA LYS A 425 -7.58 -13.72 -18.42
C LYS A 425 -7.85 -14.85 -19.39
N ASN A 426 -8.28 -14.53 -20.60
CA ASN A 426 -8.56 -15.54 -21.62
C ASN A 426 -7.27 -16.21 -22.14
N GLU A 427 -6.17 -15.48 -22.26
CA GLU A 427 -4.94 -15.97 -22.86
C GLU A 427 -3.98 -16.63 -21.85
N PHE A 428 -3.97 -16.17 -20.60
CA PHE A 428 -3.05 -16.64 -19.54
C PHE A 428 -3.76 -17.22 -18.31
N GLY A 429 -5.09 -17.09 -18.21
CA GLY A 429 -5.84 -17.55 -17.03
C GLY A 429 -5.61 -16.68 -15.79
N GLN A 430 -5.02 -15.50 -15.93
CA GLN A 430 -4.68 -14.58 -14.84
C GLN A 430 -5.64 -13.39 -14.82
N LEU A 431 -6.00 -12.91 -13.63
CA LEU A 431 -6.64 -11.61 -13.48
C LEU A 431 -5.54 -10.61 -13.12
N PRO A 432 -5.21 -9.65 -14.00
CA PRO A 432 -4.18 -8.67 -13.68
C PRO A 432 -4.65 -7.77 -12.53
N LEU A 433 -3.77 -7.58 -11.54
CA LEU A 433 -3.99 -6.68 -10.41
C LEU A 433 -3.20 -5.38 -10.56
N GLN A 434 -2.13 -5.39 -11.33
CA GLN A 434 -1.38 -4.22 -11.72
C GLN A 434 -1.79 -3.75 -13.11
N PHE A 435 -1.84 -2.44 -13.23
CA PHE A 435 -1.97 -1.69 -14.47
C PHE A 435 -0.78 -0.76 -14.60
N SER A 436 -0.22 -0.64 -15.80
CA SER A 436 0.81 0.34 -16.13
C SER A 436 0.44 1.01 -17.44
N THR A 437 0.26 2.33 -17.44
CA THR A 437 0.00 3.04 -18.70
C THR A 437 1.21 2.94 -19.58
N GLY A 438 0.99 2.45 -20.79
CA GLY A 438 2.00 2.54 -21.80
C GLY A 438 2.42 4.00 -22.09
N GLY A 439 3.71 4.25 -21.93
CA GLY A 439 4.32 5.53 -22.19
C GLY A 439 3.81 6.69 -21.32
N ASN A 440 3.40 6.46 -20.07
CA ASN A 440 3.02 7.53 -19.14
C ASN A 440 1.92 8.50 -19.67
N GLY A 441 1.15 8.09 -20.68
CA GLY A 441 0.03 8.87 -21.17
C GLY A 441 -1.11 8.77 -20.17
N ILE A 442 -1.34 9.83 -19.39
CA ILE A 442 -2.32 9.85 -18.29
C ILE A 442 -3.27 11.03 -18.47
N SER A 443 -4.57 10.76 -18.42
CA SER A 443 -5.61 11.78 -18.31
C SER A 443 -5.80 12.17 -16.84
N ARG A 444 -5.93 13.47 -16.54
CA ARG A 444 -5.84 14.00 -15.16
C ARG A 444 -7.08 14.78 -14.73
N SER A 445 -7.93 15.21 -15.65
CA SER A 445 -9.15 15.92 -15.31
C SER A 445 -10.04 15.07 -14.40
N PRO A 446 -10.86 15.70 -13.54
CA PRO A 446 -11.69 14.95 -12.60
C PRO A 446 -12.54 13.86 -13.26
N ASP A 447 -13.09 14.09 -14.45
CA ASP A 447 -13.98 13.12 -15.09
C ASP A 447 -13.23 12.06 -15.91
N ASN A 448 -12.04 12.34 -16.42
CA ASN A 448 -11.25 11.40 -17.22
C ASN A 448 -10.01 10.85 -16.49
N ASN A 449 -9.91 11.02 -15.16
CA ASN A 449 -8.70 10.67 -14.44
C ASN A 449 -8.37 9.17 -14.55
N THR A 450 -7.22 8.83 -15.16
CA THR A 450 -6.84 7.45 -15.48
C THR A 450 -6.71 6.58 -14.23
N TRP A 451 -6.20 7.12 -13.11
CA TRP A 451 -6.06 6.38 -11.86
C TRP A 451 -7.42 5.97 -11.29
N ARG A 452 -8.37 6.90 -11.30
CA ARG A 452 -9.73 6.60 -10.86
C ARG A 452 -10.36 5.52 -11.73
N ILE A 453 -10.25 5.66 -13.04
CA ILE A 453 -10.85 4.73 -13.99
C ILE A 453 -10.21 3.34 -13.85
N ALA A 454 -8.89 3.25 -13.63
CA ALA A 454 -8.20 1.99 -13.37
C ALA A 454 -8.71 1.31 -12.09
N ALA A 455 -8.93 2.06 -11.01
CA ALA A 455 -9.53 1.53 -9.78
C ALA A 455 -10.98 1.07 -10.01
N GLU A 456 -11.78 1.82 -10.78
CA GLU A 456 -13.15 1.43 -11.15
C GLU A 456 -13.19 0.18 -12.04
N ALA A 457 -12.15 -0.03 -12.88
CA ALA A 457 -11.99 -1.23 -13.70
C ALA A 457 -11.51 -2.45 -12.92
N GLY A 458 -11.18 -2.29 -11.62
CA GLY A 458 -10.84 -3.40 -10.72
C GLY A 458 -9.35 -3.69 -10.57
N TYR A 459 -8.47 -2.82 -11.07
CA TYR A 459 -7.03 -2.91 -10.79
C TYR A 459 -6.73 -2.51 -9.33
N GLY A 460 -5.65 -3.08 -8.78
CA GLY A 460 -5.17 -2.89 -7.42
C GLY A 460 -3.92 -1.99 -7.30
N TYR A 461 -3.16 -1.82 -8.38
CA TYR A 461 -1.89 -1.09 -8.36
C TYR A 461 -1.54 -0.45 -9.70
N TYR A 462 -0.97 0.75 -9.67
CA TYR A 462 -0.38 1.42 -10.84
C TYR A 462 0.80 2.33 -10.48
N GLY A 463 1.84 1.81 -9.82
CA GLY A 463 2.87 2.68 -9.22
C GLY A 463 2.41 3.39 -7.94
N GLY A 464 1.13 3.23 -7.59
CA GLY A 464 0.43 3.66 -6.39
C GLY A 464 -0.78 2.75 -6.15
N TYR A 465 -1.60 3.04 -5.15
CA TYR A 465 -2.72 2.18 -4.76
C TYR A 465 -3.97 2.46 -5.59
N LEU A 466 -4.63 1.40 -6.06
CA LEU A 466 -5.95 1.47 -6.70
C LEU A 466 -6.92 0.60 -5.89
N GLY A 467 -8.01 1.19 -5.41
CA GLY A 467 -9.00 0.48 -4.62
C GLY A 467 -10.41 0.98 -4.85
N HIS A 468 -11.38 0.16 -4.46
CA HIS A 468 -12.78 0.56 -4.48
C HIS A 468 -13.11 1.67 -3.49
N ASP A 469 -12.28 1.83 -2.45
CA ASP A 469 -12.41 2.85 -1.42
C ASP A 469 -11.79 4.18 -1.85
N LEU A 470 -10.58 4.15 -2.41
CA LEU A 470 -9.83 5.31 -2.88
C LEU A 470 -8.75 4.88 -3.88
N ALA A 471 -8.24 5.83 -4.65
CA ALA A 471 -7.02 5.70 -5.43
C ALA A 471 -5.97 6.67 -4.90
N VAL A 472 -4.72 6.21 -4.79
CA VAL A 472 -3.57 7.04 -4.43
C VAL A 472 -2.68 7.12 -5.66
N GLU A 473 -2.56 8.31 -6.23
CA GLU A 473 -1.60 8.53 -7.29
C GLU A 473 -0.20 8.21 -6.75
N GLY A 474 0.53 7.39 -7.48
CA GLY A 474 1.90 7.02 -7.24
C GLY A 474 2.82 7.86 -8.11
N ARG A 475 4.09 7.96 -7.73
CA ARG A 475 5.08 8.65 -8.55
C ARG A 475 5.38 7.84 -9.80
N ALA A 476 5.12 8.44 -10.96
CA ALA A 476 5.74 8.08 -12.23
C ALA A 476 7.25 8.48 -12.29
N ASP A 477 7.82 8.97 -11.19
CA ASP A 477 9.22 9.38 -11.01
C ASP A 477 9.78 8.96 -9.63
N SER A 478 10.28 7.73 -9.56
CA SER A 478 10.96 7.15 -8.40
C SER A 478 12.11 8.03 -7.87
N THR A 479 11.94 8.58 -6.66
CA THR A 479 13.06 8.93 -5.75
C THR A 479 12.75 8.59 -4.29
N ALA A 480 11.65 7.90 -4.01
CA ALA A 480 11.38 7.34 -2.69
C ALA A 480 11.77 5.86 -2.72
N ASP A 481 12.98 5.56 -2.27
CA ASP A 481 13.39 4.19 -1.96
C ASP A 481 12.46 3.64 -0.86
N PHE A 482 11.80 2.51 -1.16
CA PHE A 482 10.97 1.75 -0.23
C PHE A 482 11.81 0.87 0.71
#